data_AF-A0A351L6M1-F1
#
_entry.id   AF-A0A351L6M1-F1
#
_cell.length_a   1.000
_cell.length_b   1.000
_cell.length_c   1.000
_cell.angle_alpha   90.00
_cell.angle_beta   90.00
_cell.angle_gamma   90.00
#
_symmetry.space_group_name_H-M   'P 1'
#
loop_
_entity.id
_entity.type
_entity.pdbx_description
1 polymer ?
#
loop_
_entity_poly.entity_id
_entity_poly.type
_entity_poly.pdbx_seq_one_letter_code
_entity_poly.pdbx_strand_id
1 'polypeptide(L)'
;MFSDCPIFHHNQLSVLAADSYYSQRQFLDALGSKPNAIIVTRARSNRVFYRQPEAVEAVQRGHRRWYGERFDLKDEATWHDADEIVETSLTTRRGRNLDLTITCWHQMLMRGTKEYPMHQHPFTLLRVQITEPTTGKLLWRPMWLIVMGQRRHELTLMDLTNAYRQRFDLEHMLRFGKQRLLMGSFQTPDVEHEENWVQLTKLAYVQLWAARELVDNLPRPWEKYYHKKYHHSITPSLVQRDFYRIIRQIGTPAKTPKPRGFSAGRMPGNLREKRKRHPVIKKGKKIKSSSRWTA
;
A
#
# COMPACT_ATOMS: atom_id res chain seq x y z
N MET A 1 -9.59 -19.58 0.21
CA MET A 1 -8.17 -19.47 0.58
C MET A 1 -7.82 -18.12 1.26
N PHE A 2 -8.77 -17.47 1.95
CA PHE A 2 -8.55 -16.23 2.73
C PHE A 2 -9.18 -16.29 4.14
N SER A 3 -9.63 -17.49 4.55
CA SER A 3 -10.33 -17.74 5.81
C SER A 3 -9.47 -17.32 7.01
N ASP A 4 -8.19 -17.67 6.97
CA ASP A 4 -7.19 -17.34 8.00
C ASP A 4 -6.19 -16.31 7.48
N CYS A 5 -6.68 -15.13 7.11
CA CYS A 5 -5.80 -14.01 6.78
C CYS A 5 -5.30 -13.39 8.10
N PRO A 6 -4.03 -13.57 8.50
CA PRO A 6 -3.50 -13.10 9.79
C PRO A 6 -3.40 -11.56 9.88
N ILE A 7 -3.83 -10.86 8.82
CA ILE A 7 -3.78 -9.41 8.71
C ILE A 7 -4.86 -8.74 9.57
N PHE A 8 -5.97 -9.43 9.86
CA PHE A 8 -7.09 -8.87 10.60
C PHE A 8 -7.22 -9.57 11.95
N HIS A 9 -6.95 -8.83 13.03
CA HIS A 9 -7.14 -9.33 14.38
C HIS A 9 -8.63 -9.56 14.65
N HIS A 10 -8.98 -10.73 15.19
CA HIS A 10 -10.38 -11.11 15.40
C HIS A 10 -11.14 -10.17 16.34
N ASN A 11 -10.46 -9.43 17.23
CA ASN A 11 -11.09 -8.58 18.24
C ASN A 11 -10.82 -7.07 18.06
N GLN A 12 -10.06 -6.67 17.04
CA GLN A 12 -9.67 -5.27 16.86
C GLN A 12 -10.03 -4.77 15.47
N LEU A 13 -10.53 -3.52 15.42
CA LEU A 13 -10.80 -2.84 14.17
C LEU A 13 -9.48 -2.66 13.41
N SER A 14 -9.48 -3.07 12.15
CA SER A 14 -8.28 -3.08 11.31
C SER A 14 -8.59 -2.41 9.97
N VAL A 15 -7.76 -1.46 9.57
CA VAL A 15 -7.94 -0.72 8.30
C VAL A 15 -6.91 -1.17 7.28
N LEU A 16 -7.38 -1.70 6.15
CA LEU A 16 -6.55 -2.07 5.01
C LEU A 16 -6.64 -0.99 3.93
N ALA A 17 -5.55 -0.26 3.69
CA ALA A 17 -5.45 0.66 2.57
C ALA A 17 -4.77 -0.01 1.37
N ALA A 18 -5.45 -0.03 0.22
CA ALA A 18 -4.95 -0.67 -1.00
C ALA A 18 -5.14 0.20 -2.24
N ASP A 19 -4.32 0.00 -3.26
CA ASP A 19 -4.37 0.83 -4.46
C ASP A 19 -5.61 0.55 -5.35
N SER A 20 -5.66 1.20 -6.51
CA SER A 20 -6.78 1.04 -7.43
C SER A 20 -6.89 -0.34 -8.09
N TYR A 21 -5.82 -1.15 -8.11
CA TYR A 21 -5.86 -2.52 -8.61
C TYR A 21 -6.71 -3.41 -7.69
N TYR A 22 -6.74 -3.12 -6.39
CA TYR A 22 -7.51 -3.85 -5.38
C TYR A 22 -8.96 -3.38 -5.25
N SER A 23 -9.38 -2.36 -6.00
CA SER A 23 -10.79 -1.97 -6.04
C SER A 23 -11.69 -2.97 -6.82
N GLN A 24 -11.17 -4.13 -7.23
CA GLN A 24 -11.91 -5.12 -8.01
C GLN A 24 -12.91 -5.91 -7.16
N ARG A 25 -14.02 -6.33 -7.78
CA ARG A 25 -15.15 -7.00 -7.13
C ARG A 25 -14.72 -8.22 -6.32
N GLN A 26 -13.92 -9.10 -6.93
CA GLN A 26 -13.42 -10.32 -6.29
C GLN A 26 -12.63 -10.03 -5.00
N PHE A 27 -11.79 -9.01 -5.00
CA PHE A 27 -11.00 -8.64 -3.82
C PHE A 27 -11.88 -8.05 -2.72
N LEU A 28 -12.79 -7.15 -3.09
CA LEU A 28 -13.72 -6.51 -2.16
C LEU A 28 -14.66 -7.53 -1.52
N ASP A 29 -15.30 -8.37 -2.33
CA ASP A 29 -16.21 -9.43 -1.89
C ASP A 29 -15.54 -10.44 -0.94
N ALA A 30 -14.33 -10.90 -1.28
CA ALA A 30 -13.56 -11.83 -0.44
C ALA A 30 -13.26 -11.27 0.97
N LEU A 31 -13.17 -9.94 1.11
CA LEU A 31 -12.94 -9.27 2.38
C LEU A 31 -14.22 -8.72 3.03
N GLY A 32 -15.33 -8.68 2.30
CA GLY A 32 -16.63 -8.18 2.80
C GLY A 32 -17.23 -9.00 3.93
N SER A 33 -16.82 -10.26 4.08
CA SER A 33 -17.24 -11.16 5.16
C SER A 33 -16.47 -10.93 6.47
N LYS A 34 -15.45 -10.08 6.50
CA LYS A 34 -14.62 -9.83 7.69
C LYS A 34 -15.24 -8.70 8.52
N PRO A 35 -15.80 -8.99 9.72
CA PRO A 35 -16.58 -8.00 10.48
C PRO A 35 -15.76 -6.82 10.99
N ASN A 36 -14.49 -7.07 11.35
CA ASN A 36 -13.58 -6.08 11.94
C ASN A 36 -12.60 -5.46 10.93
N ALA A 37 -12.81 -5.71 9.63
CA ALA A 37 -11.98 -5.13 8.58
C ALA A 37 -12.70 -3.96 7.92
N ILE A 38 -12.00 -2.83 7.80
CA ILE A 38 -12.37 -1.72 6.93
C ILE A 38 -11.37 -1.67 5.78
N ILE A 39 -11.86 -1.71 4.56
CA ILE A 39 -11.05 -1.73 3.35
C ILE A 39 -11.21 -0.37 2.68
N VAL A 40 -10.09 0.34 2.50
CA VAL A 40 -10.05 1.63 1.82
C VAL A 40 -9.26 1.45 0.53
N THR A 41 -9.93 1.54 -0.62
CA THR A 41 -9.28 1.41 -1.92
C THR A 41 -9.52 2.62 -2.80
N ARG A 42 -8.59 2.92 -3.70
CA ARG A 42 -8.79 3.99 -4.68
C ARG A 42 -9.71 3.54 -5.80
N ALA A 43 -10.79 4.28 -6.05
CA ALA A 43 -11.59 4.09 -7.25
C ALA A 43 -10.90 4.72 -8.47
N ARG A 44 -11.02 4.06 -9.63
CA ARG A 44 -10.72 4.72 -10.90
C ARG A 44 -11.82 5.73 -11.20
N SER A 45 -11.44 6.90 -11.71
CA SER A 45 -12.38 8.00 -11.97
C SER A 45 -13.39 7.73 -13.08
N ASN A 46 -13.31 6.59 -13.79
CA ASN A 46 -14.26 6.17 -14.81
C ASN A 46 -15.29 5.14 -14.31
N ARG A 47 -15.39 4.95 -12.99
CA ARG A 47 -16.36 4.03 -12.39
C ARG A 47 -17.72 4.67 -12.20
N VAL A 48 -18.71 3.80 -12.11
CA VAL A 48 -20.11 4.15 -11.89
C VAL A 48 -20.57 3.44 -10.63
N PHE A 49 -21.23 4.20 -9.76
CA PHE A 49 -21.90 3.76 -8.56
C PHE A 49 -23.39 4.02 -8.68
N TYR A 50 -24.14 3.55 -7.69
CA TYR A 50 -25.58 3.69 -7.63
C TYR A 50 -26.00 3.97 -6.20
N ARG A 51 -27.05 4.76 -6.00
CA ARG A 51 -27.70 4.82 -4.69
C ARG A 51 -28.34 3.48 -4.35
N GLN A 52 -28.49 3.22 -3.05
CA GLN A 52 -29.42 2.19 -2.61
C GLN A 52 -30.83 2.55 -3.12
N PRO A 53 -31.55 1.59 -3.72
CA PRO A 53 -32.93 1.84 -4.14
C PRO A 53 -33.77 2.08 -2.87
N GLU A 54 -34.73 3.01 -2.97
CA GLU A 54 -35.70 3.25 -1.90
C GLU A 54 -36.43 1.95 -1.54
N ALA A 55 -36.69 1.76 -0.25
CA ALA A 55 -37.45 0.63 0.23
C ALA A 55 -38.89 0.75 -0.28
N VAL A 56 -39.28 -0.12 -1.20
CA VAL A 56 -40.68 -0.21 -1.65
C VAL A 56 -41.44 -1.06 -0.63
N GLU A 57 -42.43 -0.47 0.04
CA GLU A 57 -43.26 -1.16 1.06
C GLU A 57 -44.10 -2.31 0.46
N ALA A 58 -44.41 -2.23 -0.83
CA ALA A 58 -45.19 -3.24 -1.52
C ALA A 58 -44.33 -4.43 -2.00
N VAL A 59 -44.87 -5.65 -1.87
CA VAL A 59 -44.31 -6.86 -2.47
C VAL A 59 -44.33 -6.71 -4.00
N GLN A 60 -43.22 -6.29 -4.58
CA GLN A 60 -43.08 -6.22 -6.03
C GLN A 60 -43.12 -7.63 -6.64
N ARG A 61 -44.01 -7.83 -7.61
CA ARG A 61 -43.95 -9.00 -8.50
C ARG A 61 -42.72 -8.86 -9.41
N GLY A 62 -41.77 -9.79 -9.32
CA GLY A 62 -40.59 -9.84 -10.18
C GLY A 62 -39.26 -9.74 -9.43
N HIS A 63 -38.17 -9.64 -10.18
CA HIS A 63 -36.83 -9.53 -9.61
C HIS A 63 -36.67 -8.18 -8.88
N ARG A 64 -36.25 -8.23 -7.61
CA ARG A 64 -36.05 -7.04 -6.77
C ARG A 64 -35.12 -6.04 -7.46
N ARG A 65 -35.49 -4.75 -7.46
CA ARG A 65 -34.58 -3.67 -7.89
C ARG A 65 -33.41 -3.59 -6.90
N TRP A 66 -32.19 -3.80 -7.39
CA TRP A 66 -30.98 -3.72 -6.56
C TRP A 66 -30.28 -2.36 -6.61
N TYR A 67 -30.46 -1.60 -7.68
CA TYR A 67 -29.71 -0.36 -7.92
C TYR A 67 -30.68 0.81 -8.14
N GLY A 68 -30.45 1.90 -7.40
CA GLY A 68 -31.18 3.15 -7.53
C GLY A 68 -30.65 4.01 -8.66
N GLU A 69 -30.57 5.31 -8.42
CA GLU A 69 -30.07 6.31 -9.35
C GLU A 69 -28.59 6.12 -9.64
N ARG A 70 -28.18 6.50 -10.86
CA ARG A 70 -26.81 6.33 -11.36
C ARG A 70 -25.93 7.48 -10.89
N PHE A 71 -24.73 7.16 -10.43
CA PHE A 71 -23.69 8.11 -10.03
C PHE A 71 -22.38 7.80 -10.81
N ASP A 72 -22.10 8.54 -11.86
CA ASP A 72 -20.90 8.36 -12.70
C ASP A 72 -19.78 9.31 -12.24
N LEU A 73 -18.63 8.76 -11.82
CA LEU A 73 -17.52 9.57 -11.30
C LEU A 73 -16.94 10.57 -12.32
N LYS A 74 -17.24 10.42 -13.61
CA LYS A 74 -16.82 11.38 -14.65
C LYS A 74 -17.83 12.50 -14.89
N ASP A 75 -19.09 12.25 -14.59
CA ASP A 75 -20.20 13.13 -14.97
C ASP A 75 -20.82 13.72 -13.72
N GLU A 76 -20.41 14.94 -13.40
CA GLU A 76 -20.87 15.65 -12.20
C GLU A 76 -22.39 15.91 -12.22
N ALA A 77 -23.03 15.93 -13.40
CA ALA A 77 -24.47 16.08 -13.52
C ALA A 77 -25.26 14.87 -12.99
N THR A 78 -24.59 13.72 -12.85
CA THR A 78 -25.18 12.50 -12.25
C THR A 78 -24.99 12.44 -10.74
N TRP A 79 -24.29 13.40 -10.15
CA TRP A 79 -24.03 13.37 -8.72
C TRP A 79 -25.22 13.92 -7.95
N HIS A 80 -25.54 13.24 -6.87
CA HIS A 80 -26.54 13.69 -5.92
C HIS A 80 -25.88 14.45 -4.78
N ASP A 81 -26.70 15.07 -3.93
CA ASP A 81 -26.23 15.74 -2.73
C ASP A 81 -25.35 14.83 -1.88
N ALA A 82 -24.28 15.42 -1.36
CA ALA A 82 -23.37 14.75 -0.46
C ALA A 82 -24.03 14.57 0.90
N ASP A 83 -23.75 13.43 1.55
CA ASP A 83 -24.27 13.17 2.89
C ASP A 83 -23.43 13.91 3.95
N GLU A 84 -22.13 14.06 3.70
CA GLU A 84 -21.19 14.75 4.59
C GLU A 84 -20.10 15.45 3.77
N ILE A 85 -19.71 16.65 4.20
CA ILE A 85 -18.58 17.41 3.65
C ILE A 85 -17.70 17.85 4.82
N VAL A 86 -16.42 17.53 4.74
CA VAL A 86 -15.39 17.99 5.70
C VAL A 86 -14.39 18.87 4.97
N GLU A 87 -14.19 20.07 5.51
CA GLU A 87 -13.21 21.04 5.02
C GLU A 87 -12.18 21.33 6.10
N THR A 88 -10.90 21.30 5.72
CA THR A 88 -9.79 21.57 6.64
C THR A 88 -8.58 22.09 5.88
N SER A 89 -7.64 22.71 6.57
CA SER A 89 -6.39 23.19 5.97
C SER A 89 -5.23 22.27 6.32
N LEU A 90 -4.36 22.02 5.33
CA LEU A 90 -3.14 21.23 5.46
C LEU A 90 -1.92 22.13 5.24
N THR A 91 -0.93 22.01 6.12
CA THR A 91 0.38 22.62 5.90
C THR A 91 1.37 21.57 5.40
N THR A 92 1.94 21.80 4.22
CA THR A 92 2.99 20.94 3.68
C THR A 92 4.28 21.06 4.49
N ARG A 93 5.19 20.10 4.36
CA ARG A 93 6.53 20.17 4.98
C ARG A 93 7.33 21.43 4.60
N ARG A 94 7.01 22.07 3.47
CA ARG A 94 7.64 23.31 3.01
C ARG A 94 6.91 24.58 3.50
N GLY A 95 5.92 24.45 4.37
CA GLY A 95 5.16 25.59 4.93
C GLY A 95 4.04 26.11 4.02
N ARG A 96 3.79 25.49 2.86
CA ARG A 96 2.65 25.86 2.00
C ARG A 96 1.34 25.38 2.61
N ASN A 97 0.37 26.28 2.78
CA ASN A 97 -0.99 25.96 3.19
C ASN A 97 -1.84 25.58 1.98
N LEU A 98 -2.67 24.56 2.16
CA LEU A 98 -3.54 23.94 1.15
C LEU A 98 -4.90 23.69 1.79
N ASP A 99 -5.98 23.80 1.02
CA ASP A 99 -7.31 23.44 1.53
C ASP A 99 -7.67 22.03 1.07
N LEU A 100 -8.15 21.22 2.00
CA LEU A 100 -8.59 19.84 1.82
C LEU A 100 -10.11 19.81 1.97
N THR A 101 -10.79 19.38 0.92
CA THR A 101 -12.23 19.10 0.94
C THR A 101 -12.44 17.61 0.74
N ILE A 102 -13.18 16.99 1.65
CA ILE A 102 -13.60 15.59 1.58
C ILE A 102 -15.12 15.57 1.46
N THR A 103 -15.63 15.14 0.31
CA THR A 103 -17.06 14.94 0.06
C THR A 103 -17.39 13.46 0.17
N CYS A 104 -18.47 13.13 0.86
CA CYS A 104 -18.86 11.77 1.17
C CYS A 104 -20.27 11.43 0.66
N TRP A 105 -20.42 10.22 0.14
CA TRP A 105 -21.71 9.59 -0.13
C TRP A 105 -21.72 8.20 0.53
N HIS A 106 -22.60 8.02 1.50
CA HIS A 106 -22.84 6.77 2.20
C HIS A 106 -23.75 5.85 1.39
N GLN A 107 -23.76 4.57 1.77
CA GLN A 107 -24.68 3.56 1.23
C GLN A 107 -24.63 3.41 -0.30
N MET A 108 -23.50 3.72 -0.93
CA MET A 108 -23.34 3.60 -2.37
C MET A 108 -23.15 2.14 -2.77
N LEU A 109 -23.67 1.77 -3.93
CA LEU A 109 -23.59 0.43 -4.49
C LEU A 109 -22.76 0.43 -5.77
N MET A 110 -22.07 -0.69 -6.01
CA MET A 110 -21.37 -0.95 -7.26
C MET A 110 -22.01 -2.17 -7.92
N ARG A 111 -22.06 -2.19 -9.27
CA ARG A 111 -22.51 -3.38 -9.99
C ARG A 111 -21.58 -4.56 -9.73
N GLY A 112 -22.17 -5.69 -9.34
CA GLY A 112 -21.49 -6.97 -9.13
C GLY A 112 -21.60 -7.91 -10.33
N THR A 113 -21.22 -9.18 -10.10
CA THR A 113 -21.57 -10.32 -10.97
C THR A 113 -22.37 -11.33 -10.14
N LYS A 114 -22.73 -12.48 -10.73
CA LYS A 114 -23.41 -13.57 -10.00
C LYS A 114 -22.49 -14.15 -8.92
N GLU A 115 -21.19 -14.26 -9.22
CA GLU A 115 -20.16 -14.78 -8.34
C GLU A 115 -19.79 -13.78 -7.23
N TYR A 116 -19.86 -12.48 -7.54
CA TYR A 116 -19.49 -11.40 -6.62
C TYR A 116 -20.64 -10.38 -6.52
N PRO A 117 -21.66 -10.65 -5.69
CA PRO A 117 -22.89 -9.87 -5.61
C PRO A 117 -22.69 -8.54 -4.85
N MET A 118 -21.98 -7.59 -5.45
CA MET A 118 -21.65 -6.30 -4.82
C MET A 118 -22.85 -5.42 -4.42
N HIS A 119 -24.09 -5.77 -4.81
CA HIS A 119 -25.29 -5.10 -4.29
C HIS A 119 -25.52 -5.37 -2.78
N GLN A 120 -24.92 -6.43 -2.23
CA GLN A 120 -25.01 -6.80 -0.82
C GLN A 120 -24.01 -6.04 0.06
N HIS A 121 -23.09 -5.29 -0.57
CA HIS A 121 -21.98 -4.63 0.09
C HIS A 121 -22.03 -3.12 -0.16
N PRO A 122 -22.83 -2.37 0.62
CA PRO A 122 -22.81 -0.92 0.54
C PRO A 122 -21.44 -0.35 0.94
N PHE A 123 -21.02 0.66 0.20
CA PHE A 123 -19.77 1.38 0.39
C PHE A 123 -20.04 2.79 0.92
N THR A 124 -19.03 3.36 1.55
CA THR A 124 -18.89 4.81 1.64
C THR A 124 -17.95 5.26 0.53
N LEU A 125 -18.42 6.16 -0.34
CA LEU A 125 -17.65 6.74 -1.44
C LEU A 125 -17.14 8.11 -1.01
N LEU A 126 -15.83 8.34 -1.10
CA LEU A 126 -15.22 9.63 -0.78
C LEU A 126 -14.62 10.25 -2.03
N ARG A 127 -14.78 11.57 -2.19
CA ARG A 127 -14.01 12.41 -3.09
C ARG A 127 -13.11 13.31 -2.26
N VAL A 128 -11.80 13.16 -2.45
CA VAL A 128 -10.78 13.96 -1.77
C VAL A 128 -10.19 14.95 -2.76
N GLN A 129 -10.31 16.24 -2.46
CA GLN A 129 -9.83 17.35 -3.28
C GLN A 129 -8.85 18.21 -2.49
N ILE A 130 -7.84 18.71 -3.19
CA ILE A 130 -6.92 19.69 -2.62
C ILE A 130 -6.83 20.88 -3.54
N THR A 131 -7.13 22.05 -2.98
CA THR A 131 -7.14 23.35 -3.67
C THR A 131 -6.11 24.29 -3.05
N GLU A 132 -5.76 25.31 -3.82
CA GLU A 132 -4.98 26.43 -3.31
C GLU A 132 -5.90 27.48 -2.67
N PRO A 133 -5.62 27.93 -1.42
CA PRO A 133 -6.55 28.79 -0.68
C PRO A 133 -6.89 30.11 -1.36
N THR A 134 -5.90 30.73 -2.03
CA THR A 134 -6.09 32.06 -2.64
C THR A 134 -6.81 32.00 -3.97
N THR A 135 -6.56 30.97 -4.78
CA THR A 135 -7.08 30.89 -6.15
C THR A 135 -8.27 29.94 -6.28
N GLY A 136 -8.55 29.12 -5.27
CA GLY A 136 -9.52 28.02 -5.33
C GLY A 136 -9.14 26.93 -6.34
N LYS A 137 -7.95 27.03 -6.97
CA LYS A 137 -7.57 26.15 -8.06
C LYS A 137 -7.24 24.77 -7.54
N LEU A 138 -7.82 23.76 -8.18
CA LEU A 138 -7.51 22.36 -7.93
C LEU A 138 -6.04 22.06 -8.28
N LEU A 139 -5.28 21.55 -7.31
CA LEU A 139 -3.85 21.23 -7.49
C LEU A 139 -3.63 19.87 -8.13
N TRP A 140 -4.46 18.89 -7.79
CA TRP A 140 -4.40 17.53 -8.33
C TRP A 140 -5.78 17.02 -8.67
N ARG A 141 -5.84 16.09 -9.63
CA ARG A 141 -7.11 15.42 -9.97
C ARG A 141 -7.75 14.84 -8.70
N PRO A 142 -9.06 15.03 -8.49
CA PRO A 142 -9.74 14.52 -7.30
C PRO A 142 -9.52 13.03 -7.18
N MET A 143 -9.28 12.60 -5.94
CA MET A 143 -9.09 11.20 -5.63
C MET A 143 -10.39 10.62 -5.12
N TRP A 144 -10.81 9.51 -5.71
CA TRP A 144 -11.98 8.77 -5.27
C TRP A 144 -11.56 7.58 -4.42
N LEU A 145 -12.17 7.41 -3.25
CA LEU A 145 -11.94 6.27 -2.36
C LEU A 145 -13.23 5.50 -2.15
N ILE A 146 -13.13 4.17 -2.17
CA ILE A 146 -14.18 3.23 -1.78
C ILE A 146 -13.81 2.72 -0.40
N VAL A 147 -14.72 2.90 0.55
CA VAL A 147 -14.60 2.37 1.91
C VAL A 147 -15.66 1.28 2.09
N MET A 148 -15.20 0.08 2.42
CA MET A 148 -16.04 -1.11 2.60
C MET A 148 -15.79 -1.70 3.99
N GLY A 149 -16.83 -2.22 4.64
CA GLY A 149 -16.73 -2.85 5.96
C GLY A 149 -17.98 -2.56 6.79
N GLN A 150 -18.38 -3.50 7.65
CA GLN A 150 -19.57 -3.36 8.49
C GLN A 150 -19.43 -2.18 9.47
N ARG A 151 -18.23 -2.05 10.04
CA ARG A 151 -17.86 -1.03 11.03
C ARG A 151 -17.33 0.27 10.41
N ARG A 152 -17.48 0.48 9.09
CA ARG A 152 -16.91 1.64 8.37
C ARG A 152 -17.38 3.01 8.89
N HIS A 153 -18.51 3.06 9.58
CA HIS A 153 -19.09 4.26 10.17
C HIS A 153 -18.41 4.67 11.49
N GLU A 154 -17.58 3.81 12.08
CA GLU A 154 -16.82 4.12 13.30
C GLU A 154 -15.61 5.03 13.05
N LEU A 155 -15.21 5.21 11.79
CA LEU A 155 -14.08 6.06 11.40
C LEU A 155 -14.58 7.35 10.78
N THR A 156 -13.94 8.46 11.15
CA THR A 156 -14.20 9.76 10.54
C THR A 156 -13.69 9.81 9.09
N LEU A 157 -14.20 10.75 8.30
CA LEU A 157 -13.70 10.98 6.94
C LEU A 157 -12.20 11.31 6.91
N MET A 158 -11.72 11.98 7.94
CA MET A 158 -10.30 12.28 8.14
C MET A 158 -9.49 11.02 8.43
N ASP A 159 -9.97 10.13 9.30
CA ASP A 159 -9.29 8.85 9.59
C ASP A 159 -9.17 7.99 8.34
N LEU A 160 -10.24 7.89 7.54
CA LEU A 160 -10.27 7.13 6.30
C LEU A 160 -9.27 7.70 5.26
N THR A 161 -9.23 9.02 5.14
CA THR A 161 -8.31 9.71 4.22
C THR A 161 -6.86 9.57 4.68
N ASN A 162 -6.60 9.69 5.99
CA ASN A 162 -5.28 9.51 6.58
C ASN A 162 -4.80 8.06 6.47
N ALA A 163 -5.67 7.07 6.71
CA ALA A 163 -5.36 5.66 6.53
C ALA A 163 -4.96 5.38 5.07
N TYR A 164 -5.69 5.92 4.10
CA TYR A 164 -5.29 5.78 2.69
C TYR A 164 -3.96 6.48 2.37
N ARG A 165 -3.69 7.63 2.98
CA ARG A 165 -2.42 8.36 2.79
C ARG A 165 -1.21 7.53 3.25
N GLN A 166 -1.33 6.78 4.34
CA GLN A 166 -0.28 5.90 4.86
C GLN A 166 0.11 4.77 3.89
N ARG A 167 -0.75 4.41 2.93
CA ARG A 167 -0.44 3.42 1.88
C ARG A 167 0.86 3.73 1.14
N PHE A 168 1.21 5.02 1.00
CA PHE A 168 2.43 5.43 0.30
C PHE A 168 3.71 5.13 1.11
N ASP A 169 3.62 4.87 2.41
CA ASP A 169 4.78 4.54 3.25
C ASP A 169 5.42 3.21 2.84
N LEU A 170 4.64 2.29 2.26
CA LEU A 170 5.14 1.04 1.68
C LEU A 170 6.16 1.31 0.55
N GLU A 171 5.97 2.35 -0.26
CA GLU A 171 6.92 2.72 -1.32
C GLU A 171 8.23 3.22 -0.73
N HIS A 172 8.17 3.95 0.39
CA HIS A 172 9.36 4.38 1.11
C HIS A 172 10.14 3.19 1.68
N MET A 173 9.43 2.23 2.28
CA MET A 173 10.05 0.98 2.77
C MET A 173 10.70 0.19 1.63
N LEU A 174 10.00 0.00 0.50
CA LEU A 174 10.51 -0.77 -0.64
C LEU A 174 11.71 -0.08 -1.28
N ARG A 175 11.67 1.24 -1.45
CA ARG A 175 12.80 2.02 -1.95
C ARG A 175 14.00 1.88 -1.02
N PHE A 176 13.80 2.03 0.28
CA PHE A 176 14.87 1.88 1.27
C PHE A 176 15.47 0.47 1.24
N GLY A 177 14.63 -0.57 1.24
CA GLY A 177 15.08 -1.97 1.18
C GLY A 177 15.93 -2.25 -0.06
N LYS A 178 15.48 -1.82 -1.23
CA LYS A 178 16.22 -2.00 -2.49
C LYS A 178 17.55 -1.23 -2.50
N GLN A 179 17.57 0.01 -2.03
CA GLN A 179 18.74 0.88 -2.12
C GLN A 179 19.76 0.65 -1.01
N ARG A 180 19.33 0.28 0.19
CA ARG A 180 20.17 0.29 1.40
C ARG A 180 20.26 -1.04 2.12
N LEU A 181 19.34 -1.96 1.88
CA LEU A 181 19.35 -3.31 2.44
C LEU A 181 19.64 -4.38 1.39
N LEU A 182 20.03 -3.98 0.17
CA LEU A 182 20.39 -4.89 -0.93
C LEU A 182 19.26 -5.89 -1.28
N MET A 183 18.00 -5.54 -1.00
CA MET A 183 16.84 -6.42 -1.18
C MET A 183 16.73 -6.97 -2.61
N GLY A 184 17.06 -6.16 -3.62
CA GLY A 184 17.03 -6.57 -5.03
C GLY A 184 18.40 -6.85 -5.64
N SER A 185 19.48 -6.90 -4.83
CA SER A 185 20.85 -7.06 -5.32
C SER A 185 21.41 -8.47 -5.10
N PHE A 186 20.74 -9.29 -4.28
CA PHE A 186 21.15 -10.68 -4.07
C PHE A 186 20.85 -11.51 -5.31
N GLN A 187 21.86 -12.19 -5.84
CA GLN A 187 21.76 -13.01 -7.04
C GLN A 187 22.01 -14.47 -6.68
N THR A 188 20.94 -15.27 -6.72
CA THR A 188 20.97 -16.71 -6.46
C THR A 188 20.23 -17.43 -7.59
N PRO A 189 20.67 -18.64 -8.01
CA PRO A 189 19.87 -19.48 -8.91
C PRO A 189 18.65 -20.12 -8.25
N ASP A 190 18.61 -20.08 -6.93
CA ASP A 190 17.70 -20.86 -6.11
C ASP A 190 16.66 -19.91 -5.56
N VAL A 191 15.40 -20.20 -5.88
CA VAL A 191 14.25 -19.37 -5.54
C VAL A 191 14.07 -19.32 -4.02
N GLU A 192 14.30 -20.44 -3.31
CA GLU A 192 14.13 -20.49 -1.86
C GLU A 192 15.12 -19.53 -1.16
N HIS A 193 16.36 -19.47 -1.66
CA HIS A 193 17.34 -18.52 -1.15
C HIS A 193 16.95 -17.06 -1.44
N GLU A 194 16.33 -16.78 -2.58
CA GLU A 194 15.87 -15.43 -2.93
C GLU A 194 14.72 -14.99 -2.02
N GLU A 195 13.75 -15.87 -1.79
CA GLU A 195 12.63 -15.63 -0.88
C GLU A 195 13.13 -15.40 0.56
N ASN A 196 14.02 -16.26 1.04
CA ASN A 196 14.64 -16.11 2.36
C ASN A 196 15.42 -14.80 2.50
N TRP A 197 16.14 -14.39 1.44
CA TRP A 197 16.83 -13.09 1.43
C TRP A 197 15.85 -11.93 1.61
N VAL A 198 14.73 -11.92 0.89
CA VAL A 198 13.70 -10.89 1.04
C VAL A 198 13.18 -10.84 2.47
N GLN A 199 12.93 -12.00 3.11
CA GLN A 199 12.50 -12.04 4.51
C GLN A 199 13.56 -11.48 5.47
N LEU A 200 14.84 -11.85 5.28
CA LEU A 200 15.94 -11.29 6.07
C LEU A 200 16.05 -9.77 5.94
N THR A 201 15.86 -9.22 4.74
CA THR A 201 15.87 -7.76 4.55
C THR A 201 14.70 -7.07 5.26
N LYS A 202 13.52 -7.70 5.33
CA LYS A 202 12.38 -7.19 6.11
C LYS A 202 12.66 -7.24 7.61
N LEU A 203 13.25 -8.33 8.11
CA LEU A 203 13.66 -8.43 9.51
C LEU A 203 14.69 -7.37 9.87
N ALA A 204 15.69 -7.13 9.00
CA ALA A 204 16.65 -6.05 9.19
C ALA A 204 15.97 -4.67 9.25
N TYR A 205 14.96 -4.43 8.40
CA TYR A 205 14.18 -3.19 8.47
C TYR A 205 13.43 -3.03 9.80
N VAL A 206 12.81 -4.11 10.31
CA VAL A 206 12.15 -4.11 11.63
C VAL A 206 13.15 -3.83 12.75
N GLN A 207 14.35 -4.39 12.68
CA GLN A 207 15.44 -4.11 13.63
C GLN A 207 15.84 -2.63 13.62
N LEU A 208 15.97 -2.02 12.44
CA LEU A 208 16.22 -0.58 12.32
C LEU A 208 15.06 0.25 12.89
N TRP A 209 13.81 -0.16 12.65
CA TRP A 209 12.66 0.52 13.24
C TRP A 209 12.63 0.41 14.77
N ALA A 210 12.97 -0.75 15.32
CA ALA A 210 13.04 -0.96 16.77
C ALA A 210 14.16 -0.13 17.43
N ALA A 211 15.30 0.01 16.75
CA ALA A 211 16.45 0.75 17.26
C ALA A 211 16.33 2.27 17.12
N ARG A 212 15.29 2.80 16.45
CA ARG A 212 15.18 4.22 16.11
C ARG A 212 15.27 5.17 17.32
N GLU A 213 14.79 4.75 18.48
CA GLU A 213 14.78 5.56 19.71
C GLU A 213 16.13 5.56 20.43
N LEU A 214 17.04 4.66 20.05
CA LEU A 214 18.38 4.53 20.63
C LEU A 214 19.45 5.30 19.85
N VAL A 215 19.07 5.90 18.72
CA VAL A 215 20.01 6.47 17.75
C VAL A 215 20.45 7.86 18.17
N ASP A 216 21.77 8.05 18.20
CA ASP A 216 22.37 9.36 18.27
C ASP A 216 22.50 9.94 16.86
N ASN A 217 22.19 11.22 16.69
CA ASN A 217 22.41 11.87 15.40
C ASN A 217 23.91 12.06 15.18
N LEU A 218 24.53 11.15 14.40
CA LEU A 218 25.96 11.18 14.06
C LEU A 218 26.23 11.83 12.68
N PRO A 219 26.13 13.16 12.50
CA PRO A 219 26.38 13.80 11.21
C PRO A 219 27.80 13.51 10.73
N ARG A 220 27.95 13.37 9.42
CA ARG A 220 29.29 13.27 8.82
C ARG A 220 30.06 14.57 9.03
N PRO A 221 31.40 14.56 8.99
CA PRO A 221 32.21 15.77 9.21
C PRO A 221 31.87 16.96 8.30
N TRP A 222 31.30 16.71 7.11
CA TRP A 222 30.85 17.73 6.16
C TRP A 222 29.36 18.09 6.26
N GLU A 223 28.58 17.40 7.10
CA GLU A 223 27.14 17.66 7.32
C GLU A 223 26.90 18.71 8.43
N LYS A 224 27.91 19.53 8.73
CA LYS A 224 27.90 20.52 9.81
C LYS A 224 26.77 21.52 9.75
N TYR A 225 26.05 21.72 8.64
CA TYR A 225 24.90 22.64 8.57
C TYR A 225 23.54 21.97 8.82
N TYR A 226 23.49 20.64 8.88
CA TYR A 226 22.24 19.88 9.02
C TYR A 226 21.84 19.57 10.47
N HIS A 227 22.75 19.75 11.44
CA HIS A 227 22.53 19.46 12.86
C HIS A 227 21.23 20.02 13.45
N LYS A 228 20.80 21.24 13.05
CA LYS A 228 19.61 21.92 13.60
C LYS A 228 18.26 21.41 13.07
N LYS A 229 18.21 20.51 12.09
CA LYS A 229 16.95 20.13 11.40
C LYS A 229 16.31 18.82 11.85
N TYR A 230 16.94 18.05 12.74
CA TYR A 230 16.53 16.67 13.03
C TYR A 230 15.56 16.51 14.21
N HIS A 231 14.82 17.55 14.58
CA HIS A 231 14.00 17.54 15.79
C HIS A 231 12.70 16.72 15.73
N HIS A 232 12.29 16.14 14.59
CA HIS A 232 10.90 15.64 14.46
C HIS A 232 10.73 14.23 13.88
N SER A 233 11.80 13.51 13.52
CA SER A 233 11.78 12.05 13.23
C SER A 233 13.12 11.60 12.64
N ILE A 234 13.69 10.53 13.18
CA ILE A 234 14.92 9.93 12.64
C ILE A 234 14.55 9.03 11.46
N THR A 235 15.16 9.29 10.30
CA THR A 235 14.91 8.47 9.09
C THR A 235 15.60 7.10 9.19
N PRO A 236 15.09 6.05 8.51
CA PRO A 236 15.72 4.72 8.51
C PRO A 236 17.21 4.72 8.09
N SER A 237 17.60 5.65 7.20
CA SER A 237 19.00 5.82 6.77
C SER A 237 19.91 6.34 7.88
N LEU A 238 19.39 7.22 8.74
CA LEU A 238 20.11 7.73 9.90
C LEU A 238 20.22 6.65 10.98
N VAL A 239 19.15 5.88 11.20
CA VAL A 239 19.18 4.73 12.11
C VAL A 239 20.23 3.73 11.64
N GLN A 240 20.21 3.34 10.36
CA GLN A 240 21.19 2.42 9.79
C GLN A 240 22.63 2.90 9.98
N ARG A 241 22.87 4.22 9.91
CA ARG A 241 24.21 4.80 10.07
C ARG A 241 24.76 4.60 11.49
N ASP A 242 23.94 4.80 12.50
CA ASP A 242 24.33 4.66 13.91
C ASP A 242 24.12 3.24 14.46
N PHE A 243 23.43 2.38 13.70
CA PHE A 243 23.13 1.01 14.11
C PHE A 243 24.38 0.22 14.52
N TYR A 244 25.54 0.51 13.90
CA TYR A 244 26.83 -0.09 14.28
C TYR A 244 27.22 0.18 15.74
N ARG A 245 26.99 1.40 16.26
CA ARG A 245 27.25 1.72 17.67
C ARG A 245 26.34 0.92 18.59
N ILE A 246 25.05 0.83 18.24
CA ILE A 246 24.02 0.12 19.02
C ILE A 246 24.37 -1.37 19.13
N ILE A 247 24.64 -2.04 18.01
CA ILE A 247 24.97 -3.48 18.03
C ILE A 247 26.27 -3.79 18.80
N ARG A 248 27.22 -2.85 18.86
CA ARG A 248 28.46 -3.04 19.64
C ARG A 248 28.21 -3.00 21.14
N GLN A 249 27.23 -2.24 21.60
CA GLN A 249 26.87 -2.17 23.03
C GLN A 249 26.16 -3.45 23.48
N ILE A 250 25.35 -4.06 22.61
CA ILE A 250 24.72 -5.36 22.86
C ILE A 250 25.78 -6.48 22.94
N GLY A 251 26.90 -6.31 22.23
CA GLY A 251 27.95 -7.31 22.11
C GLY A 251 27.62 -8.35 21.04
N THR A 252 28.45 -9.39 20.94
CA THR A 252 28.21 -10.51 20.01
C THR A 252 28.05 -11.81 20.79
N PRO A 253 27.00 -12.61 20.52
CA PRO A 253 26.93 -13.97 21.04
C PRO A 253 27.93 -14.90 20.33
N ALA A 254 28.57 -14.44 19.26
CA ALA A 254 29.52 -15.26 18.51
C ALA A 254 30.79 -15.49 19.32
N LYS A 255 31.23 -16.74 19.36
CA LYS A 255 32.58 -17.09 19.84
C LYS A 255 33.62 -16.42 18.95
N THR A 256 34.77 -16.11 19.53
CA THR A 256 35.94 -15.61 18.79
C THR A 256 36.17 -16.50 17.56
N PRO A 257 36.36 -15.92 16.35
CA PRO A 257 36.59 -16.71 15.16
C PRO A 257 37.80 -17.62 15.40
N LYS A 258 37.64 -18.92 15.11
CA LYS A 258 38.77 -19.84 15.15
C LYS A 258 39.73 -19.43 14.04
N PRO A 259 41.05 -19.30 14.33
CA PRO A 259 42.04 -19.10 13.29
C PRO A 259 41.87 -20.19 12.24
N ARG A 260 41.39 -19.80 11.07
CA ARG A 260 41.36 -20.67 9.91
C ARG A 260 42.81 -20.75 9.48
N GLY A 261 43.55 -21.76 9.95
CA GLY A 261 44.89 -22.03 9.46
C GLY A 261 44.89 -22.18 7.93
N PHE A 262 46.07 -22.31 7.33
CA PHE A 262 46.15 -22.61 5.90
C PHE A 262 45.42 -23.94 5.64
N SER A 263 44.28 -23.88 4.95
CA SER A 263 43.65 -25.09 4.43
C SER A 263 44.67 -25.76 3.50
N ALA A 264 44.76 -27.10 3.52
CA ALA A 264 45.64 -27.88 2.64
C ALA A 264 45.34 -27.71 1.12
N GLY A 265 44.52 -26.72 0.75
CA GLY A 265 44.09 -26.46 -0.60
C GLY A 265 43.11 -27.52 -1.09
N ARG A 266 42.93 -27.54 -2.40
CA ARG A 266 42.15 -28.57 -3.07
C ARG A 266 43.00 -29.83 -3.15
N MET A 267 42.50 -30.96 -2.66
CA MET A 267 43.19 -32.23 -2.89
C MET A 267 43.34 -32.46 -4.41
N PRO A 268 44.52 -32.87 -4.88
CA PRO A 268 44.71 -33.30 -6.27
C PRO A 268 43.66 -34.33 -6.66
N GLY A 269 43.04 -34.17 -7.84
CA GLY A 269 41.98 -35.07 -8.33
C GLY A 269 40.56 -34.72 -7.87
N ASN A 270 40.37 -33.73 -6.99
CA ASN A 270 39.03 -33.33 -6.53
C ASN A 270 38.29 -32.48 -7.59
N LEU A 271 37.65 -33.17 -8.54
CA LEU A 271 36.80 -32.63 -9.59
C LEU A 271 35.43 -32.24 -9.01
N ARG A 272 35.10 -30.95 -9.08
CA ARG A 272 33.72 -30.51 -8.82
C ARG A 272 32.94 -30.56 -10.11
N GLU A 273 31.71 -31.04 -10.04
CA GLU A 273 30.79 -30.95 -11.17
C GLU A 273 30.68 -29.50 -11.64
N LYS A 274 30.87 -29.30 -12.94
CA LYS A 274 30.63 -27.99 -13.54
C LYS A 274 29.14 -27.72 -13.44
N ARG A 275 28.80 -26.55 -12.92
CA ARG A 275 27.42 -26.08 -12.86
C ARG A 275 26.76 -26.20 -14.23
N LYS A 276 25.59 -26.84 -14.30
CA LYS A 276 24.80 -26.98 -15.53
C LYS A 276 24.57 -25.59 -16.13
N ARG A 277 25.04 -25.38 -17.36
CA ARG A 277 24.76 -24.15 -18.10
C ARG A 277 23.36 -24.24 -18.68
N HIS A 278 22.50 -23.30 -18.28
CA HIS A 278 21.20 -23.12 -18.90
C HIS A 278 21.34 -22.21 -20.13
N PRO A 279 20.59 -22.44 -21.22
CA PRO A 279 20.60 -21.56 -22.37
C PRO A 279 20.13 -20.16 -21.97
N VAL A 280 20.78 -19.12 -22.52
CA VAL A 280 20.38 -17.73 -22.28
C VAL A 280 19.04 -17.47 -22.97
N ILE A 281 17.99 -17.29 -22.18
CA ILE A 281 16.67 -16.89 -22.69
C ILE A 281 16.77 -15.41 -23.08
N LYS A 282 17.01 -15.13 -24.36
CA LYS A 282 16.90 -13.78 -24.92
C LYS A 282 15.43 -13.50 -25.21
N LYS A 283 14.86 -12.42 -24.65
CA LYS A 283 13.53 -11.95 -25.07
C LYS A 283 13.56 -11.70 -26.58
N GLY A 284 12.72 -12.42 -27.33
CA GLY A 284 12.56 -12.19 -28.76
C GLY A 284 12.11 -10.76 -29.06
N LYS A 285 12.48 -10.21 -30.22
CA LYS A 285 11.86 -8.99 -30.75
C LYS A 285 10.35 -9.22 -30.76
N LYS A 286 9.58 -8.28 -30.20
CA LYS A 286 8.12 -8.26 -30.38
C LYS A 286 7.84 -8.34 -31.88
N ILE A 287 7.25 -9.44 -32.33
CA ILE A 287 6.61 -9.48 -33.64
C ILE A 287 5.48 -8.45 -33.54
N LYS A 288 5.55 -7.39 -34.34
CA LYS A 288 4.40 -6.51 -34.54
C LYS A 288 3.28 -7.40 -35.06
N SER A 289 2.22 -7.60 -34.28
CA SER A 289 0.99 -8.19 -34.79
C SER A 289 0.58 -7.37 -36.00
N SER A 290 0.61 -7.97 -37.20
CA SER A 290 0.00 -7.37 -38.38
C SER A 290 -1.49 -7.28 -38.08
N SER A 291 -1.96 -6.06 -37.86
CA SER A 291 -3.37 -5.73 -37.88
C SER A 291 -3.88 -5.98 -39.30
N ARG A 292 -4.40 -7.18 -39.55
CA ARG A 292 -5.25 -7.45 -40.70
C ARG A 292 -6.69 -7.24 -40.23
N TRP A 293 -7.13 -5.98 -40.24
CA TRP A 293 -8.55 -5.66 -40.30
C TRP A 293 -8.93 -5.80 -41.78
N THR A 294 -9.72 -6.82 -42.10
CA THR A 294 -10.51 -6.85 -43.34
C THR A 294 -11.89 -6.30 -43.03
N ALA A 295 -12.40 -5.56 -44.02
CA ALA A 295 -13.60 -4.71 -44.06
C ALA A 295 -14.84 -5.24 -43.35
#